data_AF-A0A3G8XF31-F1
#
_entry.id   AF-A0A3G8XF31-F1
#
_cell.length_a   1.000
_cell.length_b   1.000
_cell.length_c   1.000
_cell.angle_alpha   90.00
_cell.angle_beta   90.00
_cell.angle_gamma   90.00
#
_symmetry.space_group_name_H-M   'P 1'
#
loop_
_entity.id
_entity.type
_entity.pdbx_description
1 polymer ?
#
loop_
_entity_poly.entity_id
_entity_poly.type
_entity_poly.pdbx_seq_one_letter_code
_entity_poly.pdbx_strand_id
1 'polypeptide(L)'
;MENYKVVSLLNDLLTKNYDAEKGYKEAAEKIEHTSLRSYFESQAKNRYDFGHQIKALIAKYGGEPDKGTSIAGDLHRVWISIRDAFTNGDKAIYDECIRGEEAFSAEYGEMLTDEILPQDVKDLVRTQKDSVDKALASLRTMEGFAA
;
A
#
# COMPACT_ATOMS: atom_id res chain seq x y z
N MET A 1 27.03 3.51 -5.81
CA MET A 1 26.42 3.87 -4.51
C MET A 1 25.01 4.41 -4.66
N GLU A 2 24.70 5.26 -5.66
CA GLU A 2 23.33 5.78 -5.87
C GLU A 2 22.31 4.69 -6.21
N ASN A 3 22.63 3.78 -7.14
CA ASN A 3 21.73 2.66 -7.47
C ASN A 3 21.39 1.77 -6.26
N TYR A 4 22.31 1.60 -5.31
CA TYR A 4 22.05 0.83 -4.08
C TYR A 4 20.97 1.49 -3.23
N LYS A 5 21.01 2.82 -3.07
CA LYS A 5 19.98 3.56 -2.34
C LYS A 5 18.62 3.46 -3.04
N VAL A 6 18.60 3.62 -4.37
CA VAL A 6 17.38 3.47 -5.18
C VAL A 6 16.79 2.06 -5.02
N VAL A 7 17.62 1.01 -5.16
CA VAL A 7 17.20 -0.38 -4.98
C VAL A 7 16.69 -0.62 -3.55
N SER A 8 17.33 -0.07 -2.53
CA SER A 8 16.87 -0.18 -1.14
C SER A 8 15.49 0.43 -0.95
N LEU A 9 15.29 1.66 -1.42
CA LEU A 9 13.99 2.35 -1.34
C LEU A 9 12.89 1.60 -2.11
N LEU A 10 13.22 1.08 -3.29
CA LEU A 10 12.28 0.28 -4.07
C LEU A 10 11.95 -1.04 -3.39
N ASN A 11 12.91 -1.71 -2.73
CA ASN A 11 12.66 -2.93 -1.97
C ASN A 11 11.79 -2.66 -0.74
N ASP A 12 12.04 -1.58 -0.01
CA ASP A 12 11.20 -1.17 1.12
C ASP A 12 9.75 -0.94 0.65
N LEU A 13 9.57 -0.25 -0.48
CA LEU A 13 8.26 -0.02 -1.08
C LEU A 13 7.60 -1.31 -1.60
N LEU A 14 8.38 -2.23 -2.18
CA LEU A 14 7.90 -3.53 -2.64
C LEU A 14 7.32 -4.34 -1.48
N THR A 15 8.07 -4.43 -0.40
CA THR A 15 7.68 -5.17 0.79
C THR A 15 6.43 -4.57 1.45
N LYS A 16 6.34 -3.24 1.53
CA LYS A 16 5.13 -2.54 1.99
C LYS A 16 3.90 -2.91 1.15
N ASN A 17 4.04 -2.97 -0.18
CA ASN A 17 2.94 -3.39 -1.06
C ASN A 17 2.56 -4.86 -0.86
N TYR A 18 3.51 -5.77 -0.59
CA TYR A 18 3.19 -7.16 -0.26
C TYR A 18 2.44 -7.33 1.06
N ASP A 19 2.85 -6.59 2.09
CA ASP A 19 2.16 -6.61 3.38
C ASP A 19 0.70 -6.10 3.22
N ALA A 20 0.49 -5.02 2.46
CA ALA A 20 -0.84 -4.51 2.15
C ALA A 20 -1.67 -5.45 1.26
N GLU A 21 -1.07 -6.06 0.24
CA GLU A 21 -1.76 -7.05 -0.63
C GLU A 21 -2.31 -8.19 0.22
N LYS A 22 -1.44 -8.82 1.03
CA LYS A 22 -1.83 -9.89 1.93
C LYS A 22 -2.94 -9.41 2.85
N GLY A 23 -2.81 -8.18 3.31
CA GLY A 23 -3.76 -7.66 4.24
C GLY A 23 -5.15 -7.40 3.69
N TYR A 24 -5.23 -6.84 2.50
CA TYR A 24 -6.50 -6.68 1.81
C TYR A 24 -7.16 -8.01 1.46
N LYS A 25 -6.37 -9.05 1.16
CA LYS A 25 -6.90 -10.42 1.02
C LYS A 25 -7.53 -10.93 2.32
N GLU A 26 -6.83 -10.80 3.45
CA GLU A 26 -7.35 -11.20 4.76
C GLU A 26 -8.61 -10.40 5.16
N ALA A 27 -8.65 -9.10 4.86
CA ALA A 27 -9.81 -8.25 5.13
C ALA A 27 -11.03 -8.65 4.30
N ALA A 28 -10.83 -8.87 2.99
CA ALA A 28 -11.88 -9.30 2.08
C ALA A 28 -12.52 -10.64 2.49
N GLU A 29 -11.81 -11.53 3.18
CA GLU A 29 -12.38 -12.78 3.70
C GLU A 29 -13.33 -12.57 4.89
N LYS A 30 -13.10 -11.52 5.69
CA LYS A 30 -13.77 -11.32 7.00
C LYS A 30 -14.90 -10.32 7.00
N ILE A 31 -14.94 -9.42 6.03
CA ILE A 31 -15.97 -8.39 5.93
C ILE A 31 -17.27 -8.99 5.46
N GLU A 32 -18.40 -8.50 5.96
CA GLU A 32 -19.72 -8.90 5.48
C GLU A 32 -20.23 -7.93 4.40
N HIS A 33 -19.96 -6.63 4.56
CA HIS A 33 -20.40 -5.59 3.64
C HIS A 33 -19.82 -5.73 2.23
N THR A 34 -20.68 -6.02 1.25
CA THR A 34 -20.31 -6.34 -0.13
C THR A 34 -19.42 -5.27 -0.79
N SER A 35 -19.78 -3.99 -0.71
CA SER A 35 -19.00 -2.93 -1.36
C SER A 35 -17.61 -2.76 -0.74
N LEU A 36 -17.50 -3.02 0.57
CA LEU A 36 -16.23 -2.92 1.28
C LEU A 36 -15.34 -4.13 0.97
N ARG A 37 -15.94 -5.33 0.88
CA ARG A 37 -15.25 -6.52 0.36
C ARG A 37 -14.68 -6.29 -1.04
N SER A 38 -15.49 -5.80 -1.97
CA SER A 38 -15.05 -5.52 -3.35
C SER A 38 -13.96 -4.46 -3.41
N TYR A 39 -14.02 -3.45 -2.53
CA TYR A 39 -12.93 -2.48 -2.38
C TYR A 39 -11.61 -3.19 -2.02
N PHE A 40 -11.62 -4.06 -1.01
CA PHE A 40 -10.42 -4.77 -0.58
C PHE A 40 -9.88 -5.73 -1.64
N GLU A 41 -10.73 -6.46 -2.36
CA GLU A 41 -10.31 -7.28 -3.50
C GLU A 41 -9.63 -6.45 -4.60
N SER A 42 -10.19 -5.27 -4.90
CA SER A 42 -9.59 -4.34 -5.86
C SER A 42 -8.24 -3.80 -5.36
N GLN A 43 -8.12 -3.45 -4.08
CA GLN A 43 -6.86 -2.96 -3.53
C GLN A 43 -5.79 -4.04 -3.48
N ALA A 44 -6.14 -5.28 -3.13
CA ALA A 44 -5.22 -6.41 -3.20
C ALA A 44 -4.63 -6.55 -4.63
N LYS A 45 -5.48 -6.45 -5.66
CA LYS A 45 -5.03 -6.46 -7.04
C LYS A 45 -4.10 -5.28 -7.37
N ASN A 46 -4.44 -4.06 -6.93
CA ASN A 46 -3.60 -2.89 -7.15
C ASN A 46 -2.20 -3.08 -6.56
N ARG A 47 -2.11 -3.54 -5.30
CA ARG A 47 -0.82 -3.77 -4.62
C ARG A 47 0.01 -4.85 -5.32
N TYR A 48 -0.63 -5.91 -5.80
CA TYR A 48 0.03 -6.93 -6.62
C TYR A 48 0.62 -6.34 -7.91
N ASP A 49 -0.16 -5.55 -8.64
CA ASP A 49 0.28 -4.91 -9.89
C ASP A 49 1.41 -3.89 -9.62
N PHE A 50 1.33 -3.11 -8.53
CA PHE A 50 2.38 -2.19 -8.09
C PHE A 50 3.68 -2.92 -7.79
N GLY A 51 3.61 -4.06 -7.08
CA GLY A 51 4.77 -4.89 -6.80
C GLY A 51 5.50 -5.34 -8.07
N HIS A 52 4.79 -5.66 -9.15
CA HIS A 52 5.43 -6.00 -10.43
C HIS A 52 6.15 -4.83 -11.09
N GLN A 53 5.55 -3.64 -11.05
CA GLN A 53 6.18 -2.43 -11.58
C GLN A 53 7.45 -2.07 -10.80
N ILE A 54 7.41 -2.19 -9.47
CA ILE A 54 8.56 -1.93 -8.59
C ILE A 54 9.68 -2.93 -8.87
N LYS A 55 9.38 -4.23 -9.00
CA LYS A 55 10.36 -5.26 -9.37
C LYS A 55 11.06 -4.98 -10.69
N ALA A 56 10.33 -4.46 -11.69
CA ALA A 56 10.91 -4.09 -12.97
C ALA A 56 11.95 -2.97 -12.82
N LEU A 57 11.70 -1.96 -11.97
CA LEU A 57 12.68 -0.93 -11.67
C LEU A 57 13.85 -1.47 -10.84
N ILE A 58 13.62 -2.31 -9.83
CA ILE A 58 14.71 -2.94 -9.06
C ILE A 58 15.70 -3.64 -10.00
N ALA A 59 15.19 -4.45 -10.93
CA ALA A 59 16.01 -5.13 -11.93
C ALA A 59 16.74 -4.13 -12.85
N LYS A 60 16.06 -3.06 -13.29
CA LYS A 60 16.67 -1.99 -14.11
C LYS A 60 17.85 -1.31 -13.41
N TYR A 61 17.77 -1.13 -12.09
CA TYR A 61 18.85 -0.55 -11.29
C TYR A 61 19.93 -1.56 -10.86
N GLY A 62 19.84 -2.82 -11.31
CA GLY A 62 20.81 -3.88 -11.04
C GLY A 62 20.66 -4.51 -9.65
N GLY A 63 19.50 -4.34 -9.01
CA GLY A 63 19.17 -4.98 -7.74
C GLY A 63 18.37 -6.26 -7.90
N GLU A 64 18.20 -6.99 -6.81
CA GLU A 64 17.29 -8.12 -6.70
C GLU A 64 16.10 -7.77 -5.81
N PRO A 65 14.87 -8.18 -6.17
CA PRO A 65 13.70 -8.02 -5.32
C PRO A 65 13.88 -8.75 -3.99
N ASP A 66 13.71 -8.03 -2.89
CA ASP A 66 13.59 -8.65 -1.59
C ASP A 66 12.26 -9.41 -1.52
N LYS A 67 12.33 -10.65 -1.02
CA LYS A 67 11.17 -11.52 -0.81
C LYS A 67 10.67 -11.43 0.64
N GLY A 68 11.31 -10.61 1.48
CA GLY A 68 10.98 -10.43 2.88
C GLY A 68 9.69 -9.63 3.13
N THR A 69 9.11 -9.86 4.31
CA THR A 69 8.13 -9.00 4.99
C THR A 69 8.84 -7.78 5.58
N SER A 70 8.12 -6.67 5.84
CA SER A 70 8.79 -5.43 6.25
C SER A 70 9.60 -5.60 7.52
N ILE A 71 10.81 -5.02 7.53
CA ILE A 71 11.52 -4.74 8.77
C ILE A 71 10.63 -3.73 9.52
N ALA A 72 10.29 -4.03 10.77
CA ALA A 72 9.37 -3.29 11.64
C ALA A 72 9.24 -1.78 11.32
N GLY A 73 8.06 -1.34 10.87
CA GLY A 73 7.79 0.04 10.49
C GLY A 73 6.34 0.47 10.73
N ASP A 74 6.05 1.74 10.49
CA ASP A 74 4.75 2.36 10.79
C ASP A 74 3.60 1.69 10.05
N LEU A 75 3.87 1.24 8.82
CA LEU A 75 2.91 0.54 8.00
C LEU A 75 2.63 -0.89 8.46
N HIS A 76 3.62 -1.53 9.10
CA HIS A 76 3.41 -2.82 9.76
C HIS A 76 2.42 -2.68 10.93
N ARG A 77 2.51 -1.57 11.68
CA ARG A 77 1.59 -1.27 12.80
C ARG A 77 0.17 -0.95 12.31
N VAL A 78 0.06 -0.22 11.20
CA VAL A 78 -1.23 -0.03 10.50
C VAL A 78 -1.83 -1.39 10.15
N TRP A 79 -1.06 -2.29 9.55
CA TRP A 79 -1.58 -3.60 9.16
C TRP A 79 -2.02 -4.47 10.36
N ILE A 80 -1.25 -4.46 11.45
CA ILE A 80 -1.67 -5.09 12.72
C ILE A 80 -3.00 -4.50 13.20
N SER A 81 -3.13 -3.18 13.17
CA SER A 81 -4.36 -2.50 13.61
C SER A 81 -5.57 -2.91 12.75
N ILE A 82 -5.39 -3.09 11.43
CA ILE A 82 -6.47 -3.59 10.54
C ILE A 82 -6.88 -5.00 10.97
N ARG A 83 -5.91 -5.86 11.29
CA ARG A 83 -6.18 -7.22 11.74
C ARG A 83 -6.89 -7.25 13.09
N ASP A 84 -6.52 -6.37 14.02
CA ASP A 84 -7.17 -6.26 15.32
C ASP A 84 -8.63 -5.77 15.17
N ALA A 85 -8.87 -4.88 14.21
CA ALA A 85 -10.21 -4.39 13.89
C ALA A 85 -11.15 -5.48 13.35
N PHE A 86 -10.63 -6.62 12.86
CA PHE A 86 -11.47 -7.74 12.39
C PHE A 86 -12.43 -8.28 13.45
N THR A 87 -12.11 -8.13 14.73
CA THR A 87 -12.98 -8.58 15.82
C THR A 87 -14.06 -7.56 16.21
N ASN A 88 -13.99 -6.34 15.65
CA ASN A 88 -14.80 -5.18 16.04
C ASN A 88 -15.85 -4.79 14.97
N GLY A 89 -16.00 -5.59 13.91
CA GLY A 89 -16.98 -5.40 12.84
C GLY A 89 -16.55 -4.45 11.72
N ASP A 90 -17.35 -4.40 10.65
CA ASP A 90 -16.99 -3.74 9.40
C ASP A 90 -16.65 -2.25 9.54
N LYS A 91 -17.29 -1.52 10.47
CA LYS A 91 -16.99 -0.10 10.70
C LYS A 91 -15.58 0.12 11.23
N ALA A 92 -15.12 -0.72 12.15
CA ALA A 92 -13.77 -0.63 12.68
C ALA A 92 -12.74 -0.93 11.58
N ILE A 93 -13.02 -1.92 10.73
CA ILE A 93 -12.15 -2.28 9.60
C ILE A 93 -12.10 -1.15 8.57
N TYR A 94 -13.26 -0.53 8.28
CA TYR A 94 -13.37 0.63 7.40
C TYR A 94 -12.51 1.81 7.89
N ASP A 95 -12.65 2.19 9.16
CA ASP A 95 -11.90 3.30 9.75
C ASP A 95 -10.40 3.03 9.71
N GLU A 96 -10.01 1.79 10.00
CA GLU A 96 -8.61 1.41 9.97
C GLU A 96 -8.03 1.38 8.56
N CYS A 97 -8.82 0.98 7.57
CA CYS A 97 -8.42 1.05 6.18
C CYS A 97 -8.19 2.49 5.72
N ILE A 98 -9.02 3.44 6.15
CA ILE A 98 -8.79 4.86 5.87
C ILE A 98 -7.46 5.31 6.45
N ARG A 99 -7.20 5.01 7.73
CA ARG A 99 -5.91 5.36 8.38
C ARG A 99 -4.73 4.75 7.63
N GLY A 100 -4.87 3.50 7.16
CA GLY A 100 -3.80 2.83 6.44
C GLY A 100 -3.53 3.39 5.05
N GLU A 101 -4.56 3.71 4.29
CA GLU A 101 -4.42 4.34 2.98
C GLU A 101 -3.87 5.77 3.08
N GLU A 102 -4.24 6.53 4.12
CA GLU A 102 -3.63 7.82 4.45
C GLU A 102 -2.13 7.70 4.74
N ALA A 103 -1.74 6.71 5.56
CA ALA A 103 -0.34 6.44 5.86
C ALA A 103 0.46 6.06 4.60
N PHE A 104 -0.09 5.19 3.75
CA PHE A 104 0.53 4.86 2.45
C PHE A 104 0.71 6.09 1.56
N SER A 105 -0.33 6.94 1.46
CA SER A 105 -0.28 8.16 0.65
C SER A 105 0.78 9.15 1.16
N ALA A 106 0.87 9.32 2.47
CA ALA A 106 1.87 10.18 3.11
C ALA A 106 3.29 9.68 2.84
N GLU A 107 3.53 8.37 3.02
CA GLU A 107 4.82 7.72 2.75
C GLU A 107 5.27 7.93 1.30
N TYR A 108 4.37 7.74 0.32
CA TYR A 108 4.68 8.06 -1.07
C TYR A 108 5.03 9.55 -1.27
N GLY A 109 4.32 10.44 -0.57
CA GLY A 109 4.62 11.87 -0.57
C GLY A 109 6.02 12.17 -0.04
N GLU A 110 6.42 11.55 1.07
CA GLU A 110 7.75 11.68 1.66
C GLU A 110 8.83 11.14 0.70
N MET A 111 8.63 9.97 0.12
CA MET A 111 9.56 9.41 -0.88
C MET A 111 9.79 10.37 -2.06
N LEU A 112 8.75 11.05 -2.54
CA LEU A 112 8.86 11.99 -3.67
C LEU A 112 9.69 13.24 -3.36
N THR A 113 9.94 13.53 -2.08
CA THR A 113 10.82 14.64 -1.67
C THR A 113 12.30 14.29 -1.79
N ASP A 114 12.65 13.00 -1.94
CA ASP A 114 14.04 12.58 -2.07
C ASP A 114 14.61 12.99 -3.44
N GLU A 115 15.59 13.89 -3.42
CA GLU A 115 16.28 14.38 -4.61
C GLU A 115 17.08 13.29 -5.32
N ILE A 116 17.48 12.24 -4.61
CA ILE A 116 18.27 11.11 -5.12
C ILE A 116 17.42 10.23 -6.04
N LEU A 117 16.08 10.25 -5.91
CA LEU A 117 15.21 9.40 -6.73
C LEU A 117 15.25 9.81 -8.21
N PRO A 118 15.62 8.88 -9.11
CA PRO A 118 15.55 9.09 -10.55
C PRO A 118 14.12 9.37 -11.03
N GLN A 119 13.99 10.02 -12.19
CA GLN A 119 12.70 10.50 -12.68
C GLN A 119 11.69 9.38 -12.91
N ASP A 120 12.10 8.24 -13.47
CA ASP A 120 11.24 7.07 -13.69
C ASP A 120 10.75 6.43 -12.39
N VAL A 121 11.57 6.44 -11.33
CA VAL A 121 11.14 6.02 -9.99
C VAL A 121 10.13 7.01 -9.43
N LYS A 122 10.37 8.32 -9.56
CA LYS A 122 9.40 9.36 -9.15
C LYS A 122 8.08 9.22 -9.89
N ASP A 123 8.10 8.94 -11.19
CA ASP A 123 6.89 8.78 -12.00
C ASP A 123 6.10 7.53 -11.62
N LEU A 124 6.78 6.42 -11.32
CA LEU A 124 6.14 5.22 -10.76
C LEU A 124 5.46 5.55 -9.43
N VAL A 125 6.20 6.16 -8.50
CA VAL A 125 5.69 6.50 -7.17
C VAL A 125 4.48 7.44 -7.26
N ARG A 126 4.53 8.48 -8.10
CA ARG A 126 3.38 9.37 -8.34
C ARG A 126 2.18 8.61 -8.87
N THR A 127 2.38 7.73 -9.84
CA THR A 127 1.29 6.93 -10.43
C THR A 127 0.61 6.05 -9.38
N GLN A 128 1.39 5.39 -8.53
CA GLN A 128 0.85 4.55 -7.46
C GLN A 128 0.17 5.39 -6.38
N LYS A 129 0.76 6.51 -5.97
CA LYS A 129 0.16 7.46 -5.02
C LYS A 129 -1.18 7.99 -5.53
N ASP A 130 -1.27 8.39 -6.79
CA ASP A 130 -2.52 8.89 -7.38
C ASP A 130 -3.62 7.82 -7.38
N SER A 131 -3.23 6.55 -7.59
CA SER A 131 -4.16 5.43 -7.49
C SER A 131 -4.64 5.22 -6.04
N VAL A 132 -3.74 5.34 -5.06
CA VAL A 132 -4.06 5.30 -3.63
C VAL A 132 -5.01 6.43 -3.24
N ASP A 133 -4.71 7.67 -3.64
CA ASP A 133 -5.52 8.84 -3.32
C ASP A 133 -6.95 8.74 -3.89
N LYS A 134 -7.07 8.23 -5.13
CA LYS A 134 -8.38 7.97 -5.75
C LYS A 134 -9.16 6.87 -5.03
N ALA A 135 -8.48 5.81 -4.62
CA ALA A 135 -9.09 4.72 -3.85
C ALA A 135 -9.57 5.22 -2.48
N LEU A 136 -8.73 5.98 -1.77
CA LEU A 136 -9.05 6.59 -0.48
C LEU A 136 -10.24 7.56 -0.59
N ALA A 137 -10.27 8.40 -1.64
CA ALA A 137 -11.39 9.29 -1.89
C ALA A 137 -12.70 8.52 -2.11
N SER A 138 -12.66 7.43 -2.89
CA SER A 138 -13.82 6.56 -3.12
C SER A 138 -14.27 5.85 -1.83
N LEU A 139 -13.32 5.39 -1.01
CA LEU A 139 -13.60 4.75 0.28
C LEU A 139 -14.29 5.72 1.25
N ARG A 140 -13.84 6.98 1.33
CA ARG A 140 -14.46 8.02 2.17
C ARG A 140 -15.90 8.35 1.80
N THR A 141 -16.28 8.13 0.54
CA THR A 141 -17.65 8.36 0.05
C THR A 141 -18.49 7.08 -0.02
N MET A 142 -18.01 5.96 0.53
CA MET A 142 -18.73 4.69 0.48
C MET A 142 -20.02 4.77 1.31
N GLU A 143 -21.16 4.50 0.66
CA GLU A 143 -22.45 4.37 1.34
C GLU A 143 -22.40 3.28 2.41
N GLY A 144 -23.08 3.49 3.53
CA GLY A 144 -23.05 2.60 4.70
C GLY A 144 -21.93 2.89 5.71
N PHE A 145 -20.94 3.71 5.34
CA PHE A 145 -19.86 4.14 6.23
C PHE A 145 -19.59 5.66 6.22
N ALA A 146 -20.05 6.38 5.19
CA ALA A 146 -20.07 7.84 5.16
C ALA A 146 -20.91 8.41 6.32
N ALA A 147 -20.42 9.49 6.93
CA ALA A 147 -21.06 10.19 8.05
C ALA A 147 -22.32 10.96 7.65
#